data_AF-A0A832GN95-F1
#
_entry.id   AF-A0A832GN95-F1
#
_cell.length_a   1.000
_cell.length_b   1.000
_cell.length_c   1.000
_cell.angle_alpha   90.00
_cell.angle_beta   90.00
_cell.angle_gamma   90.00
#
_symmetry.space_group_name_H-M   'P 1'
#
loop_
_entity.id
_entity.type
_entity.pdbx_description
1 polymer ?
#
loop_
_entity_poly.entity_id
_entity_poly.type
_entity_poly.pdbx_seq_one_letter_code
_entity_poly.pdbx_strand_id
1 'polypeptide(L)'
;MRGFGNLRAGSLVYRGSKQLSSWGRQVLLSFACRPPFSFKAMATTVVWFWDDLRVHDNPAIWKAARRGRVAPVFIYAPEELGERAWGGARKWWLHYSLQSLQESLRQRGSDLYLYRAPESLPVLEAVLTATRADALYWNTRYDPIGRTLQERVAHTFKARGIEVRAFPSRLMHDPDSVRTDSGQPYTVFTPFWKRFLQTAQVPSPLPAPERLLPPESAPPEGVSLESLRLLPIPDWAGGIRATWQPGEAAAHQRLQAFLQQAVHAYADMRDRPDVDGTSRLSPYLANGEISPRQIWHATLNASGGQWSKGVESFLRELVGRFLPAEAARDRESWVHFGMKASLTIPLAVGGGPPVGALSFNTREERRWPDALVARLQLVAQVFANAL
;
A
#
# COMPACT_ATOMS: atom_id res chain seq x y z
N MET A 1 -34.97 -58.77 -13.01
CA MET A 1 -36.32 -58.61 -13.58
C MET A 1 -36.40 -57.25 -14.26
N ARG A 2 -36.68 -57.26 -15.57
CA ARG A 2 -37.24 -56.21 -16.47
C ARG A 2 -36.82 -54.73 -16.19
N GLY A 3 -36.17 -53.96 -17.05
CA GLY A 3 -35.96 -54.04 -18.50
C GLY A 3 -36.49 -52.77 -19.20
N PHE A 4 -35.62 -52.13 -20.01
CA PHE A 4 -35.89 -51.24 -21.16
C PHE A 4 -36.60 -49.87 -20.93
N GLY A 5 -36.29 -48.79 -21.66
CA GLY A 5 -35.40 -48.60 -22.79
C GLY A 5 -35.34 -47.13 -23.27
N ASN A 6 -34.26 -46.81 -23.99
CA ASN A 6 -34.04 -45.61 -24.82
C ASN A 6 -35.13 -45.41 -25.87
N LEU A 7 -35.35 -44.16 -26.32
CA LEU A 7 -35.72 -43.88 -27.72
C LEU A 7 -35.15 -42.54 -28.22
N ARG A 8 -34.53 -42.61 -29.39
CA ARG A 8 -33.90 -41.55 -30.20
C ARG A 8 -34.90 -40.88 -31.15
N ALA A 9 -34.46 -39.71 -31.63
CA ALA A 9 -34.83 -38.94 -32.81
C ALA A 9 -35.69 -39.59 -33.91
N GLY A 10 -36.66 -38.81 -34.40
CA GLY A 10 -37.36 -39.02 -35.67
C GLY A 10 -37.61 -37.69 -36.37
N SER A 11 -36.91 -37.47 -37.47
CA SER A 11 -37.08 -36.39 -38.45
C SER A 11 -38.38 -36.56 -39.24
N LEU A 12 -39.20 -35.50 -39.34
CA LEU A 12 -40.33 -35.46 -40.27
C LEU A 12 -40.08 -34.40 -41.36
N VAL A 13 -39.86 -34.89 -42.57
CA VAL A 13 -39.84 -34.12 -43.82
C VAL A 13 -41.29 -33.92 -44.27
N TYR A 14 -41.72 -32.68 -44.48
CA TYR A 14 -43.01 -32.39 -45.11
C TYR A 14 -42.79 -31.64 -46.44
N ARG A 15 -43.06 -32.33 -47.55
CA ARG A 15 -43.29 -31.76 -48.88
C ARG A 15 -44.78 -31.46 -49.03
N GLY A 16 -45.13 -30.26 -49.48
CA GLY A 16 -46.51 -29.95 -49.86
C GLY A 16 -46.67 -28.52 -50.34
N SER A 17 -46.55 -28.31 -51.65
CA SER A 17 -46.96 -27.10 -52.35
C SER A 17 -48.45 -27.16 -52.68
N LYS A 18 -49.20 -26.09 -52.39
CA LYS A 18 -50.13 -25.41 -53.32
C LYS A 18 -51.00 -24.36 -52.60
N GLN A 19 -51.10 -23.22 -53.28
CA GLN A 19 -52.18 -22.23 -53.33
C GLN A 19 -52.44 -21.30 -52.13
N LEU A 20 -52.03 -20.05 -52.37
CA LEU A 20 -52.43 -18.83 -51.67
C LEU A 20 -53.90 -18.48 -51.98
N SER A 21 -54.67 -18.15 -50.93
CA SER A 21 -55.88 -17.33 -51.00
C SER A 21 -55.69 -16.02 -50.23
N SER A 22 -56.31 -14.98 -50.74
CA SER A 22 -55.94 -13.57 -50.66
C SER A 22 -56.44 -12.79 -49.43
N TRP A 23 -56.35 -13.34 -48.23
CA TRP A 23 -56.78 -12.63 -47.01
C TRP A 23 -55.82 -12.91 -45.86
N GLY A 24 -54.95 -11.93 -45.54
CA GLY A 24 -53.98 -12.04 -44.44
C GLY A 24 -52.66 -11.25 -44.60
N ARG A 25 -52.51 -10.37 -45.61
CA ARG A 25 -51.34 -9.50 -45.78
C ARG A 25 -51.27 -8.32 -44.79
N GLN A 26 -51.76 -8.47 -43.56
CA GLN A 26 -51.76 -7.39 -42.58
C GLN A 26 -51.53 -7.82 -41.12
N VAL A 27 -50.80 -8.93 -40.89
CA VAL A 27 -50.27 -9.31 -39.56
C VAL A 27 -48.82 -9.81 -39.65
N LEU A 28 -47.99 -9.20 -40.51
CA LEU A 28 -46.56 -9.53 -40.64
C LEU A 28 -45.66 -8.29 -40.52
N LEU A 29 -45.94 -7.42 -39.54
CA LEU A 29 -45.06 -6.33 -39.12
C LEU A 29 -45.13 -6.15 -37.59
N SER A 30 -44.83 -7.19 -36.81
CA SER A 30 -44.48 -7.03 -35.39
C SER A 30 -43.64 -8.17 -34.79
N PHE A 31 -42.85 -8.84 -35.61
CA PHE A 31 -41.68 -9.58 -35.13
C PHE A 31 -40.43 -8.87 -35.63
N ALA A 32 -40.30 -7.59 -35.27
CA ALA A 32 -39.00 -6.92 -35.33
C ALA A 32 -38.10 -7.61 -34.29
N CYS A 33 -36.93 -8.05 -34.75
CA CYS A 33 -35.85 -8.57 -33.91
C CYS A 33 -35.83 -7.86 -32.54
N ARG A 34 -36.12 -8.59 -31.47
CA ARG A 34 -35.52 -8.23 -30.19
C ARG A 34 -34.01 -8.25 -30.43
N PRO A 35 -33.27 -7.16 -30.20
CA PRO A 35 -31.82 -7.23 -30.25
C PRO A 35 -31.40 -8.36 -29.30
N PRO A 36 -30.35 -9.15 -29.63
CA PRO A 36 -29.80 -10.07 -28.66
C PRO A 36 -29.51 -9.26 -27.40
N PHE A 37 -29.85 -9.80 -26.23
CA PHE A 37 -29.47 -9.22 -24.95
C PHE A 37 -28.01 -8.76 -25.06
N SER A 38 -27.81 -7.45 -25.15
CA SER A 38 -26.47 -6.88 -25.15
C SER A 38 -25.93 -7.13 -23.75
N PHE A 39 -25.15 -8.21 -23.61
CA PHE A 39 -24.30 -8.39 -22.44
C PHE A 39 -23.38 -7.19 -22.43
N LYS A 40 -23.72 -6.18 -21.64
CA LYS A 40 -22.86 -5.02 -21.42
C LYS A 40 -21.56 -5.61 -20.86
N ALA A 41 -20.50 -5.57 -21.67
CA ALA A 41 -19.19 -6.07 -21.26
C ALA A 41 -18.84 -5.42 -19.92
N MET A 42 -18.45 -6.24 -18.94
CA MET A 42 -18.04 -5.71 -17.64
C MET A 42 -16.83 -4.82 -17.84
N ALA A 43 -16.86 -3.64 -17.21
CA ALA A 43 -15.76 -2.70 -17.27
C ALA A 43 -14.49 -3.33 -16.64
N THR A 44 -13.32 -3.01 -17.19
CA THR A 44 -12.03 -3.55 -16.74
C THR A 44 -11.18 -2.42 -16.19
N THR A 45 -10.65 -2.61 -14.98
CA THR A 45 -9.83 -1.62 -14.30
C THR A 45 -8.44 -2.16 -14.06
N VAL A 46 -7.42 -1.44 -14.53
CA VAL A 46 -6.03 -1.69 -14.13
C VAL A 46 -5.81 -1.08 -12.75
N VAL A 47 -5.30 -1.87 -11.81
CA VAL A 47 -4.91 -1.38 -10.48
C VAL A 47 -3.40 -1.40 -10.39
N TRP A 48 -2.79 -0.22 -10.39
CA TRP A 48 -1.34 -0.08 -10.32
C TRP A 48 -0.87 -0.01 -8.86
N PHE A 49 -0.24 -1.11 -8.41
CA PHE A 49 0.43 -1.23 -7.13
C PHE A 49 1.84 -0.66 -7.19
N TRP A 50 2.26 -0.05 -6.08
CA TRP A 50 3.62 0.44 -5.91
C TRP A 50 4.17 -0.06 -4.57
N ASP A 51 4.18 0.75 -3.53
CA ASP A 51 4.55 0.35 -2.18
C ASP A 51 3.33 0.17 -1.26
N ASP A 52 2.16 -0.13 -1.80
CA ASP A 52 0.89 -0.37 -1.07
C ASP A 52 0.46 -1.84 -1.16
N LEU A 53 1.38 -2.74 -0.79
CA LEU A 53 1.35 -4.16 -1.11
C LEU A 53 0.42 -4.96 -0.19
N ARG A 54 -0.87 -4.63 -0.23
CA ARG A 54 -1.92 -5.26 0.58
C ARG A 54 -3.28 -5.25 -0.13
N VAL A 55 -4.19 -6.14 0.26
CA VAL A 55 -5.57 -6.15 -0.24
C VAL A 55 -6.58 -5.58 0.77
N HIS A 56 -6.31 -5.65 2.08
CA HIS A 56 -7.17 -5.04 3.09
C HIS A 56 -6.92 -3.55 3.19
N ASP A 57 -7.99 -2.80 3.42
CA ASP A 57 -7.96 -1.34 3.47
C ASP A 57 -7.22 -0.70 2.29
N ASN A 58 -7.32 -1.30 1.10
CA ASN A 58 -6.74 -0.78 -0.13
C ASN A 58 -7.87 -0.23 -1.03
N PRO A 59 -8.10 1.10 -1.03
CA PRO A 59 -9.23 1.68 -1.76
C PRO A 59 -9.16 1.49 -3.27
N ALA A 60 -7.97 1.45 -3.87
CA ALA A 60 -7.80 1.28 -5.31
C ALA A 60 -8.35 -0.07 -5.77
N ILE A 61 -7.88 -1.18 -5.18
CA ILE A 61 -8.36 -2.51 -5.55
C ILE A 61 -9.80 -2.76 -5.09
N TRP A 62 -10.20 -2.21 -3.94
CA TRP A 62 -11.56 -2.36 -3.44
C TRP A 62 -12.60 -1.67 -4.33
N LYS A 63 -12.31 -0.46 -4.82
CA LYS A 63 -13.18 0.25 -5.76
C LYS A 63 -13.15 -0.38 -7.14
N ALA A 64 -12.00 -0.85 -7.60
CA ALA A 64 -11.88 -1.56 -8.89
C ALA A 64 -12.73 -2.84 -8.90
N ALA A 65 -12.67 -3.65 -7.85
CA ALA A 65 -13.44 -4.89 -7.73
C ALA A 65 -14.96 -4.66 -7.78
N ARG A 66 -15.44 -3.50 -7.32
CA ARG A 66 -16.86 -3.11 -7.39
C ARG A 66 -17.29 -2.61 -8.76
N ARG A 67 -16.33 -2.22 -9.61
CA ARG A 67 -16.58 -1.73 -10.98
C ARG A 67 -16.70 -2.88 -11.98
N GLY A 68 -15.95 -3.96 -11.77
CA GLY A 68 -15.99 -5.14 -12.62
C GLY A 68 -14.70 -5.95 -12.56
N ARG A 69 -14.11 -6.19 -13.72
CA ARG A 69 -12.87 -6.96 -13.86
C ARG A 69 -11.67 -6.12 -13.43
N VAL A 70 -10.67 -6.76 -12.87
CA VAL A 70 -9.49 -6.11 -12.30
C VAL A 70 -8.21 -6.76 -12.85
N ALA A 71 -7.29 -5.93 -13.31
CA ALA A 71 -5.92 -6.31 -13.66
C ALA A 71 -4.93 -5.67 -12.65
N PRO A 72 -4.54 -6.38 -11.57
CA PRO A 72 -3.52 -5.93 -10.63
C PRO A 72 -2.14 -5.91 -11.28
N VAL A 73 -1.46 -4.76 -11.28
CA VAL A 73 -0.18 -4.57 -11.95
C VAL A 73 0.85 -4.01 -10.97
N PHE A 74 2.06 -4.55 -10.98
CA PHE A 74 3.22 -3.93 -10.35
C PHE A 74 4.34 -3.75 -11.38
N ILE A 75 4.91 -2.54 -11.41
CA ILE A 75 5.99 -2.18 -12.35
C ILE A 75 7.24 -1.86 -11.55
N TYR A 76 8.29 -2.65 -11.74
CA TYR A 76 9.59 -2.37 -11.19
C TYR A 76 10.37 -1.44 -12.14
N ALA A 77 10.41 -0.16 -11.82
CA ALA A 77 11.10 0.89 -12.58
C ALA A 77 12.06 1.72 -11.69
N PRO A 78 13.16 1.13 -11.18
CA PRO A 78 14.12 1.85 -10.34
C PRO A 78 14.72 3.09 -11.01
N GLU A 79 14.78 3.16 -12.34
CA GLU A 79 15.27 4.34 -13.07
C GLU A 79 14.39 5.56 -12.83
N GLU A 80 13.07 5.40 -12.67
CA GLU A 80 12.16 6.51 -12.32
C GLU A 80 12.43 7.08 -10.92
N LEU A 81 13.13 6.33 -10.07
CA LEU A 81 13.48 6.76 -8.72
C LEU A 81 14.84 7.47 -8.65
N GLY A 82 15.67 7.38 -9.70
CA GLY A 82 17.02 7.97 -9.73
C GLY A 82 17.87 7.57 -8.51
N GLU A 83 18.52 8.55 -7.87
CA GLU A 83 19.31 8.35 -6.65
C GLU A 83 18.51 7.82 -5.45
N ARG A 84 17.17 7.85 -5.53
CA ARG A 84 16.26 7.32 -4.50
C ARG A 84 15.81 5.88 -4.80
N ALA A 85 16.47 5.21 -5.75
CA ALA A 85 16.29 3.79 -5.99
C ALA A 85 16.45 2.99 -4.68
N TRP A 86 15.68 1.91 -4.58
CA TRP A 86 15.64 1.13 -3.34
C TRP A 86 16.98 0.44 -3.04
N GLY A 87 17.43 0.52 -1.79
CA GLY A 87 18.60 -0.22 -1.31
C GLY A 87 18.33 -1.72 -1.18
N GLY A 88 19.39 -2.51 -0.99
CA GLY A 88 19.32 -3.98 -0.97
C GLY A 88 18.33 -4.56 0.04
N ALA A 89 18.27 -4.02 1.26
CA ALA A 89 17.33 -4.49 2.29
C ALA A 89 15.87 -4.24 1.89
N ARG A 90 15.57 -3.11 1.25
CA ARG A 90 14.23 -2.81 0.75
C ARG A 90 13.86 -3.68 -0.44
N LYS A 91 14.80 -3.99 -1.34
CA LYS A 91 14.58 -4.94 -2.44
C LYS A 91 14.31 -6.36 -1.93
N TRP A 92 15.09 -6.81 -0.94
CA TRP A 92 14.86 -8.08 -0.27
C TRP A 92 13.45 -8.15 0.33
N TRP A 93 13.04 -7.10 1.07
CA TRP A 93 11.70 -7.02 1.65
C TRP A 93 10.63 -7.07 0.56
N LEU A 94 10.76 -6.21 -0.46
CA LEU A 94 9.85 -6.12 -1.59
C LEU A 94 9.63 -7.46 -2.29
N HIS A 95 10.68 -8.27 -2.49
CA HIS A 95 10.55 -9.58 -3.11
C HIS A 95 9.50 -10.44 -2.40
N TYR A 96 9.63 -10.59 -1.08
CA TYR A 96 8.70 -11.38 -0.28
C TYR A 96 7.33 -10.71 -0.13
N SER A 97 7.26 -9.38 -0.13
CA SER A 97 5.99 -8.65 -0.15
C SER A 97 5.20 -8.89 -1.44
N LEU A 98 5.87 -8.87 -2.60
CA LEU A 98 5.25 -9.15 -3.89
C LEU A 98 4.79 -10.62 -3.98
N GLN A 99 5.60 -11.55 -3.46
CA GLN A 99 5.22 -12.95 -3.33
C GLN A 99 3.94 -13.10 -2.49
N SER A 100 3.90 -12.48 -1.31
CA SER A 100 2.73 -12.51 -0.42
C SER A 100 1.50 -11.88 -1.06
N LEU A 101 1.66 -10.77 -1.79
CA LEU A 101 0.56 -10.13 -2.51
C LEU A 101 0.05 -11.00 -3.68
N GLN A 102 0.94 -11.65 -4.43
CA GLN A 102 0.57 -12.61 -5.49
C GLN A 102 -0.29 -13.74 -4.93
N GLU A 103 0.14 -14.34 -3.82
CA GLU A 103 -0.62 -15.39 -3.14
C GLU A 103 -2.01 -14.90 -2.70
N SER A 104 -2.08 -13.72 -2.09
CA SER A 104 -3.35 -13.11 -1.65
C SER A 104 -4.31 -12.81 -2.82
N LEU A 105 -3.80 -12.36 -3.95
CA LEU A 105 -4.60 -12.11 -5.16
C LEU A 105 -5.08 -13.41 -5.81
N ARG A 106 -4.23 -14.45 -5.86
CA ARG A 106 -4.57 -15.79 -6.37
C ARG A 106 -5.66 -16.47 -5.57
N GLN A 107 -5.59 -16.39 -4.24
CA GLN A 107 -6.66 -16.86 -3.35
C GLN A 107 -8.01 -16.17 -3.64
N ARG A 108 -7.99 -14.98 -4.24
CA ARG A 108 -9.18 -14.20 -4.61
C ARG A 108 -9.59 -14.35 -6.07
N GLY A 109 -8.89 -15.18 -6.85
CA GLY A 109 -9.23 -15.44 -8.25
C GLY A 109 -8.61 -14.49 -9.28
N SER A 110 -7.57 -13.73 -8.91
CA SER A 110 -6.77 -12.91 -9.82
C SER A 110 -5.27 -13.21 -9.66
N ASP A 111 -4.39 -12.48 -10.32
CA ASP A 111 -2.94 -12.57 -10.12
C ASP A 111 -2.32 -11.17 -10.14
N LEU A 112 -1.07 -11.03 -9.70
CA LEU A 112 -0.30 -9.80 -9.87
C LEU A 112 0.55 -9.91 -11.14
N TYR A 113 0.27 -9.05 -12.12
CA TYR A 113 1.07 -8.93 -13.32
C TYR A 113 2.30 -8.06 -13.04
N LEU A 114 3.48 -8.68 -13.10
CA LEU A 114 4.76 -8.03 -12.84
C LEU A 114 5.41 -7.57 -14.14
N TYR A 115 5.94 -6.35 -14.14
CA TYR A 115 6.71 -5.83 -15.27
C TYR A 115 8.03 -5.22 -14.80
N ARG A 116 9.03 -5.30 -15.67
CA ARG A 116 10.29 -4.57 -15.52
C ARG A 116 10.46 -3.64 -16.71
N ALA A 117 10.54 -2.35 -16.46
CA ALA A 117 10.76 -1.34 -17.49
C ALA A 117 11.49 -0.12 -16.91
N PRO A 118 12.22 0.67 -17.72
CA PRO A 118 12.81 1.92 -17.27
C PRO A 118 11.76 2.99 -16.94
N GLU A 119 10.58 2.91 -17.56
CA GLU A 119 9.47 3.83 -17.35
C GLU A 119 8.14 3.08 -17.23
N SER A 120 7.27 3.54 -16.33
CA SER A 120 5.99 2.91 -16.04
C SER A 120 4.91 3.23 -17.09
N LEU A 121 4.96 4.41 -17.70
CA LEU A 121 3.90 4.89 -18.60
C LEU A 121 3.69 3.99 -19.84
N PRO A 122 4.74 3.59 -20.60
CA PRO A 122 4.55 2.70 -21.76
C PRO A 122 3.99 1.32 -21.39
N VAL A 123 4.37 0.80 -20.21
CA VAL A 123 3.85 -0.47 -19.69
C VAL A 123 2.36 -0.34 -19.37
N LEU A 124 1.96 0.71 -18.66
CA LEU A 124 0.56 0.97 -18.34
C LEU A 124 -0.28 1.11 -19.63
N GLU A 125 0.25 1.78 -20.65
CA GLU A 125 -0.40 1.90 -21.95
C GLU A 125 -0.61 0.55 -22.63
N ALA A 126 0.42 -0.31 -22.64
CA ALA A 126 0.33 -1.65 -23.20
C ALA A 126 -0.69 -2.53 -22.44
N VAL A 127 -0.70 -2.46 -21.11
CA VAL A 127 -1.67 -3.19 -20.28
C VAL A 127 -3.10 -2.69 -20.52
N LEU A 128 -3.33 -1.38 -20.49
CA LEU A 128 -4.66 -0.80 -20.72
C LEU A 128 -5.21 -1.22 -22.09
N THR A 129 -4.36 -1.18 -23.12
CA THR A 129 -4.73 -1.55 -24.49
C THR A 129 -5.06 -3.05 -24.60
N ALA A 130 -4.19 -3.93 -24.12
CA ALA A 130 -4.37 -5.38 -24.24
C ALA A 130 -5.59 -5.89 -23.45
N THR A 131 -5.80 -5.35 -22.25
CA THR A 131 -6.94 -5.72 -21.38
C THR A 131 -8.24 -5.02 -21.77
N ARG A 132 -8.20 -4.07 -22.71
CA ARG A 132 -9.30 -3.16 -23.05
C ARG A 132 -9.86 -2.46 -21.80
N ALA A 133 -8.98 -2.12 -20.87
CA ALA A 133 -9.36 -1.45 -19.64
C ALA A 133 -9.71 0.00 -19.92
N ASP A 134 -10.79 0.43 -19.30
CA ASP A 134 -11.37 1.77 -19.42
C ASP A 134 -11.14 2.60 -18.15
N ALA A 135 -10.45 2.03 -17.15
CA ALA A 135 -10.01 2.75 -15.96
C ALA A 135 -8.63 2.32 -15.46
N LEU A 136 -7.91 3.28 -14.86
CA LEU A 136 -6.62 3.10 -14.19
C LEU A 136 -6.69 3.67 -12.77
N TYR A 137 -6.60 2.80 -11.77
CA TYR A 137 -6.70 3.15 -10.35
C TYR A 137 -5.37 2.91 -9.62
N TRP A 138 -5.05 3.77 -8.67
CA TRP A 138 -3.91 3.60 -7.77
C TRP A 138 -4.17 4.29 -6.42
N ASN A 139 -3.29 4.03 -5.45
CA ASN A 139 -3.27 4.79 -4.20
C ASN A 139 -2.29 5.97 -4.28
N THR A 140 -2.70 7.13 -3.76
CA THR A 140 -1.97 8.40 -3.84
C THR A 140 -0.59 8.31 -3.18
N ARG A 141 0.43 8.78 -3.90
CA ARG A 141 1.80 8.98 -3.37
C ARG A 141 1.99 10.42 -2.95
N TYR A 142 2.78 10.62 -1.90
CA TYR A 142 3.00 11.93 -1.30
C TYR A 142 4.45 12.43 -1.46
N ASP A 143 5.39 11.57 -1.86
CA ASP A 143 6.74 12.00 -2.20
C ASP A 143 6.78 12.69 -3.57
N PRO A 144 7.71 13.65 -3.79
CA PRO A 144 7.73 14.46 -5.01
C PRO A 144 7.82 13.64 -6.31
N ILE A 145 8.72 12.66 -6.38
CA ILE A 145 8.92 11.82 -7.57
C ILE A 145 7.62 11.06 -7.89
N GLY A 146 7.03 10.41 -6.89
CA GLY A 146 5.77 9.70 -7.03
C GLY A 146 4.62 10.57 -7.50
N ARG A 147 4.50 11.76 -6.91
CA ARG A 147 3.46 12.73 -7.25
C ARG A 147 3.58 13.19 -8.70
N THR A 148 4.76 13.65 -9.11
CA THR A 148 5.00 14.10 -10.49
C THR A 148 4.75 12.98 -11.50
N LEU A 149 5.15 11.74 -11.19
CA LEU A 149 4.87 10.60 -12.08
C LEU A 149 3.35 10.33 -12.17
N GLN A 150 2.63 10.29 -11.05
CA GLN A 150 1.19 10.06 -11.02
C GLN A 150 0.42 11.18 -11.74
N GLU A 151 0.85 12.43 -11.63
CA GLU A 151 0.28 13.57 -12.35
C GLU A 151 0.48 13.43 -13.87
N ARG A 152 1.70 13.08 -14.31
CA ARG A 152 2.02 12.82 -15.72
C ARG A 152 1.16 11.69 -16.28
N VAL A 153 1.12 10.55 -15.59
CA VAL A 153 0.29 9.38 -15.97
C VAL A 153 -1.19 9.75 -16.03
N ALA A 154 -1.70 10.48 -15.03
CA ALA A 154 -3.10 10.89 -15.02
C ALA A 154 -3.44 11.83 -16.17
N HIS A 155 -2.59 12.80 -16.46
CA HIS A 155 -2.79 13.73 -17.58
C HIS A 155 -2.84 12.97 -18.92
N THR A 156 -1.87 12.08 -19.17
CA THR A 156 -1.79 11.30 -20.40
C THR A 156 -3.03 10.43 -20.63
N PHE A 157 -3.47 9.67 -19.62
CA PHE A 157 -4.57 8.71 -19.82
C PHE A 157 -5.95 9.36 -19.77
N LYS A 158 -6.14 10.44 -18.99
CA LYS A 158 -7.39 11.21 -19.02
C LYS A 158 -7.63 11.86 -20.40
N ALA A 159 -6.57 12.39 -21.02
CA ALA A 159 -6.66 12.96 -22.38
C ALA A 159 -7.10 11.94 -23.44
N ARG A 160 -6.95 10.63 -23.15
CA ARG A 160 -7.34 9.51 -24.02
C ARG A 160 -8.68 8.88 -23.61
N GLY A 161 -9.43 9.51 -22.70
CA GLY A 161 -10.74 9.03 -22.25
C GLY A 161 -10.71 7.88 -21.24
N ILE A 162 -9.56 7.53 -20.68
CA ILE A 162 -9.46 6.54 -19.60
C ILE A 162 -9.86 7.20 -18.27
N GLU A 163 -10.71 6.53 -17.49
CA GLU A 163 -11.06 6.97 -16.15
C GLU A 163 -9.85 6.76 -15.22
N VAL A 164 -9.21 7.84 -14.78
CA VAL A 164 -8.08 7.77 -13.85
C VAL A 164 -8.48 8.24 -12.46
N ARG A 165 -8.28 7.41 -11.44
CA ARG A 165 -8.56 7.76 -10.03
C ARG A 165 -7.42 7.37 -9.09
N ALA A 166 -7.01 8.34 -8.28
CA ALA A 166 -6.10 8.16 -7.16
C ALA A 166 -6.87 8.13 -5.85
N PHE A 167 -6.47 7.29 -4.89
CA PHE A 167 -7.14 7.20 -3.59
C PHE A 167 -6.19 7.36 -2.40
N PRO A 168 -6.58 8.12 -1.36
CA PRO A 168 -5.79 8.23 -0.14
C PRO A 168 -5.80 6.90 0.62
N SER A 169 -4.61 6.35 0.86
CA SER A 169 -4.44 5.01 1.46
C SER A 169 -3.42 4.98 2.58
N ARG A 170 -2.42 5.88 2.53
CA ARG A 170 -1.29 5.93 3.46
C ARG A 170 -1.48 6.88 4.63
N LEU A 171 -2.47 7.76 4.55
CA LEU A 171 -2.75 8.73 5.60
C LEU A 171 -3.96 8.28 6.42
N MET A 172 -3.89 8.57 7.72
CA MET A 172 -4.96 8.25 8.65
C MET A 172 -6.16 9.21 8.51
N HIS A 173 -5.88 10.44 8.10
CA HIS A 173 -6.83 11.53 7.90
C HIS A 173 -6.37 12.36 6.70
N ASP A 174 -7.25 13.25 6.23
CA ASP A 174 -6.89 14.28 5.28
C ASP A 174 -5.99 15.32 5.99
N PRO A 175 -4.76 15.60 5.53
CA PRO A 175 -3.89 16.62 6.13
C PRO A 175 -4.57 17.99 6.29
N ASP A 176 -5.51 18.33 5.41
CA ASP A 176 -6.21 19.62 5.44
C ASP A 176 -7.35 19.67 6.48
N SER A 177 -7.71 18.52 7.07
CA SER A 177 -8.82 18.43 8.03
C SER A 177 -8.47 18.89 9.45
N VAL A 178 -7.19 19.00 9.80
CA VAL A 178 -6.74 19.44 11.14
C VAL A 178 -5.95 20.74 11.02
N ARG A 179 -6.66 21.86 11.23
CA ARG A 179 -6.12 23.22 11.12
C ARG A 179 -6.30 23.99 12.42
N THR A 180 -5.46 25.01 12.62
CA THR A 180 -5.61 25.98 13.71
C THR A 180 -6.93 26.74 13.58
N ASP A 181 -7.35 27.45 14.63
CA ASP A 181 -8.55 28.29 14.56
C ASP A 181 -8.41 29.44 13.55
N SER A 182 -7.17 29.81 13.18
CA SER A 182 -6.85 30.74 12.09
C SER A 182 -6.76 30.07 10.69
N GLY A 183 -7.12 28.80 10.58
CA GLY A 183 -7.12 28.04 9.32
C GLY A 183 -5.74 27.60 8.82
N GLN A 184 -4.68 27.79 9.62
CA GLN A 184 -3.31 27.45 9.24
C GLN A 184 -2.96 25.99 9.60
N PRO A 185 -1.98 25.36 8.90
CA PRO A 185 -1.42 24.10 9.34
C PRO A 185 -0.72 24.24 10.70
N TYR A 186 -0.78 23.18 11.52
CA TYR A 186 -0.01 23.14 12.76
C TYR A 186 1.48 22.94 12.49
N THR A 187 2.33 23.66 13.24
CA THR A 187 3.80 23.54 13.18
C THR A 187 4.41 22.85 14.41
N VAL A 188 3.61 22.64 15.46
CA VAL A 188 4.02 21.95 16.69
C VAL A 188 3.11 20.75 16.90
N PHE A 189 3.69 19.59 17.18
CA PHE A 189 2.96 18.32 17.24
C PHE A 189 1.97 18.23 18.41
N THR A 190 2.33 18.68 19.62
CA THR A 190 1.45 18.57 20.79
C THR A 190 0.09 19.29 20.60
N PRO A 191 0.00 20.55 20.14
CA PRO A 191 -1.30 21.18 19.87
C PRO A 191 -2.02 20.54 18.68
N PHE A 192 -1.30 20.06 17.65
CA PHE A 192 -1.88 19.26 16.57
C PHE A 192 -2.56 18.00 17.11
N TRP A 193 -1.88 17.22 17.95
CA TRP A 193 -2.40 15.99 18.56
C TRP A 193 -3.69 16.25 19.34
N LYS A 194 -3.72 17.31 20.15
CA LYS A 194 -4.92 17.70 20.91
C LYS A 194 -6.08 18.02 19.98
N ARG A 195 -5.85 18.78 18.90
CA ARG A 195 -6.89 19.09 17.91
C ARG A 195 -7.33 17.85 17.14
N PHE A 196 -6.39 17.02 16.73
CA PHE A 196 -6.65 15.75 16.04
C PHE A 196 -7.61 14.87 16.85
N LEU A 197 -7.37 14.69 18.15
CA LEU A 197 -8.28 13.89 19.00
C LEU A 197 -9.70 14.47 19.10
N GLN A 198 -9.87 15.78 18.94
CA GLN A 198 -11.16 16.44 19.01
C GLN A 198 -11.93 16.43 17.68
N THR A 199 -11.21 16.51 16.56
CA THR A 199 -11.83 16.81 15.26
C THR A 199 -11.63 15.72 14.20
N ALA A 200 -10.60 14.89 14.33
CA ALA A 200 -10.28 13.91 13.29
C ALA A 200 -11.24 12.72 13.34
N GLN A 201 -11.89 12.45 12.22
CA GLN A 201 -12.63 11.22 12.00
C GLN A 201 -11.75 10.24 11.24
N VAL A 202 -11.18 9.26 11.94
CA VAL A 202 -10.38 8.20 11.31
C VAL A 202 -11.33 7.20 10.65
N PRO A 203 -11.38 7.11 9.30
CA PRO A 203 -12.33 6.23 8.62
C PRO A 203 -12.11 4.77 9.01
N SER A 204 -13.20 3.99 9.08
CA SER A 204 -13.09 2.55 9.28
C SER A 204 -12.32 1.91 8.12
N PRO A 205 -11.41 0.94 8.37
CA PRO A 205 -10.65 0.30 7.31
C PRO A 205 -11.57 -0.46 6.34
N LEU A 206 -11.31 -0.37 5.04
CA LEU A 206 -12.10 -1.12 4.05
C LEU A 206 -11.78 -2.63 4.15
N PRO A 207 -12.77 -3.52 3.98
CA PRO A 207 -12.49 -4.95 3.87
C PRO A 207 -11.72 -5.25 2.57
N ALA A 208 -11.02 -6.38 2.51
CA ALA A 208 -10.48 -6.87 1.25
C ALA A 208 -11.61 -7.35 0.32
N PRO A 209 -11.46 -7.25 -1.02
CA PRO A 209 -12.41 -7.86 -1.95
C PRO A 209 -12.46 -9.38 -1.76
N GLU A 210 -13.64 -9.96 -1.55
CA GLU A 210 -13.79 -11.41 -1.38
C GLU A 210 -13.36 -12.19 -2.63
N ARG A 211 -13.73 -11.66 -3.81
CA ARG A 211 -13.41 -12.23 -5.12
C ARG A 211 -13.01 -11.12 -6.08
N LEU A 212 -12.06 -11.44 -6.95
CA LEU A 212 -11.63 -10.63 -8.07
C LEU A 212 -11.93 -11.39 -9.36
N LEU A 213 -12.43 -10.66 -10.36
CA LEU A 213 -12.62 -11.19 -11.69
C LEU A 213 -11.43 -10.74 -12.55
N PRO A 214 -10.64 -11.64 -13.13
CA PRO A 214 -9.53 -11.24 -13.99
C PRO A 214 -10.06 -10.55 -15.27
N PRO A 215 -9.21 -9.80 -15.99
CA PRO A 215 -9.59 -9.23 -17.27
C PRO A 215 -9.98 -10.34 -18.26
N GLU A 216 -10.86 -10.02 -19.20
CA GLU A 216 -11.31 -10.99 -20.21
C GLU A 216 -10.24 -11.27 -21.26
N SER A 217 -9.57 -10.21 -21.70
CA SER A 217 -8.33 -10.29 -22.48
C SER A 217 -7.15 -10.27 -21.53
N ALA A 218 -6.22 -11.21 -21.69
CA ALA A 218 -5.00 -11.23 -20.91
C ALA A 218 -4.18 -9.94 -21.13
N PRO A 219 -3.54 -9.40 -20.08
CA PRO A 219 -2.55 -8.33 -20.26
C PRO A 219 -1.31 -8.86 -21.02
N PRO A 220 -0.41 -7.98 -21.48
CA PRO A 220 0.83 -8.38 -22.12
C PRO A 220 1.64 -9.29 -21.18
N GLU A 221 2.41 -10.20 -21.75
CA GLU A 221 3.28 -11.08 -20.98
C GLU A 221 4.20 -10.26 -20.08
N GLY A 222 4.17 -10.59 -18.78
CA GLY A 222 4.98 -9.95 -17.77
C GLY A 222 6.33 -10.65 -17.59
N VAL A 223 6.96 -10.40 -16.45
CA VAL A 223 8.17 -11.10 -16.01
C VAL A 223 7.89 -11.93 -14.75
N SER A 224 8.71 -12.96 -14.50
CA SER A 224 8.68 -13.66 -13.22
C SER A 224 9.19 -12.77 -12.09
N LEU A 225 8.84 -13.11 -10.84
CA LEU A 225 9.35 -12.40 -9.66
C LEU A 225 10.87 -12.54 -9.54
N GLU A 226 11.41 -13.70 -9.91
CA GLU A 226 12.84 -14.02 -9.92
C GLU A 226 13.59 -13.15 -10.94
N SER A 227 12.99 -12.89 -12.10
CA SER A 227 13.55 -12.02 -13.15
C SER A 227 13.72 -10.57 -12.71
N LEU A 228 13.03 -10.11 -11.66
CA LEU A 228 13.23 -8.77 -11.09
C LEU A 228 14.57 -8.62 -10.36
N ARG A 229 15.27 -9.73 -10.04
CA ARG A 229 16.59 -9.76 -9.39
C ARG A 229 16.66 -8.88 -8.13
N LEU A 230 15.64 -9.00 -7.29
CA LEU A 230 15.50 -8.22 -6.06
C LEU A 230 16.30 -8.79 -4.88
N LEU A 231 16.58 -10.10 -4.91
CA LEU A 231 17.35 -10.78 -3.87
C LEU A 231 18.86 -10.53 -4.03
N PRO A 232 19.61 -10.43 -2.92
CA PRO A 232 21.02 -10.10 -2.96
C PRO A 232 21.89 -11.26 -3.46
N ILE A 233 22.94 -10.90 -4.20
CA ILE A 233 24.02 -11.80 -4.62
C ILE A 233 25.34 -11.10 -4.29
N PRO A 234 26.16 -11.60 -3.35
CA PRO A 234 25.96 -12.79 -2.51
C PRO A 234 24.84 -12.63 -1.47
N ASP A 235 24.31 -13.75 -0.95
CA ASP A 235 23.21 -13.74 0.05
C ASP A 235 23.70 -13.28 1.43
N TRP A 236 23.65 -11.96 1.67
CA TRP A 236 23.93 -11.36 2.98
C TRP A 236 22.69 -11.27 3.89
N ALA A 237 21.51 -11.67 3.42
CA ALA A 237 20.24 -11.37 4.09
C ALA A 237 19.85 -12.35 5.21
N GLY A 238 20.74 -13.27 5.61
CA GLY A 238 20.46 -14.30 6.62
C GLY A 238 19.90 -13.75 7.94
N GLY A 239 20.52 -12.71 8.51
CA GLY A 239 20.05 -12.10 9.76
C GLY A 239 18.68 -11.43 9.62
N ILE A 240 18.41 -10.78 8.48
CA ILE A 240 17.10 -10.16 8.21
C ILE A 240 16.03 -11.25 8.05
N ARG A 241 16.34 -12.32 7.31
CA ARG A 241 15.47 -13.48 7.10
C ARG A 241 15.09 -14.18 8.40
N ALA A 242 16.02 -14.29 9.35
CA ALA A 242 15.74 -14.87 10.67
C ALA A 242 14.86 -13.98 11.56
N THR A 243 14.85 -12.66 11.28
CA THR A 243 14.22 -11.65 12.15
C THR A 243 12.86 -11.19 11.63
N TRP A 244 12.65 -11.24 10.31
CA TRP A 244 11.53 -10.59 9.64
C TRP A 244 10.84 -11.50 8.64
N GLN A 245 9.51 -11.36 8.59
CA GLN A 245 8.67 -11.96 7.57
C GLN A 245 7.88 -10.84 6.88
N PRO A 246 8.25 -10.45 5.64
CA PRO A 246 7.49 -9.48 4.87
C PRO A 246 6.10 -10.00 4.47
N GLY A 247 5.16 -9.08 4.25
CA GLY A 247 3.82 -9.39 3.75
C GLY A 247 2.68 -8.96 4.68
N GLU A 248 1.50 -8.79 4.10
CA GLU A 248 0.30 -8.28 4.79
C GLU A 248 -0.12 -9.17 5.98
N ALA A 249 -0.11 -10.50 5.81
CA ALA A 249 -0.48 -11.43 6.87
C ALA A 249 0.47 -11.31 8.08
N ALA A 250 1.78 -11.24 7.82
CA ALA A 250 2.79 -11.07 8.86
C ALA A 250 2.66 -9.69 9.56
N ALA A 251 2.28 -8.65 8.82
CA ALA A 251 2.01 -7.33 9.39
C ALA A 251 0.86 -7.40 10.42
N HIS A 252 -0.24 -8.07 10.08
CA HIS A 252 -1.38 -8.24 10.97
C HIS A 252 -1.03 -9.11 12.18
N GLN A 253 -0.29 -10.21 11.98
CA GLN A 253 0.18 -11.05 13.09
C GLN A 253 1.09 -10.27 14.05
N ARG A 254 2.03 -9.48 13.53
CA ARG A 254 2.91 -8.66 14.38
C ARG A 254 2.13 -7.61 15.16
N LEU A 255 1.14 -6.96 14.53
CA LEU A 255 0.26 -6.02 15.20
C LEU A 255 -0.52 -6.72 16.34
N GLN A 256 -1.13 -7.87 16.07
CA GLN A 256 -1.89 -8.62 17.09
C GLN A 256 -1.00 -9.01 18.27
N ALA A 257 0.20 -9.55 18.02
CA ALA A 257 1.15 -9.88 19.07
C ALA A 257 1.53 -8.66 19.91
N PHE A 258 1.78 -7.51 19.27
CA PHE A 258 2.08 -6.26 19.98
C PHE A 258 0.91 -5.80 20.86
N LEU A 259 -0.31 -5.82 20.33
CA LEU A 259 -1.51 -5.39 21.05
C LEU A 259 -1.84 -6.29 22.24
N GLN A 260 -1.56 -7.59 22.15
CA GLN A 260 -1.82 -8.53 23.24
C GLN A 260 -0.80 -8.44 24.38
N GLN A 261 0.43 -8.01 24.11
CA GLN A 261 1.55 -8.17 25.06
C GLN A 261 2.18 -6.85 25.52
N ALA A 262 2.38 -5.90 24.61
CA ALA A 262 3.31 -4.79 24.83
C ALA A 262 2.65 -3.41 24.79
N VAL A 263 1.48 -3.25 24.17
CA VAL A 263 0.86 -1.93 23.96
C VAL A 263 0.62 -1.17 25.27
N HIS A 264 0.24 -1.85 26.35
CA HIS A 264 0.00 -1.20 27.64
C HIS A 264 1.29 -0.72 28.32
N ALA A 265 2.40 -1.44 28.15
CA ALA A 265 3.72 -1.06 28.67
C ALA A 265 4.51 -0.16 27.71
N TYR A 266 3.97 0.11 26.51
CA TYR A 266 4.68 0.82 25.43
C TYR A 266 5.27 2.16 25.87
N ALA A 267 4.55 2.91 26.71
CA ALA A 267 5.00 4.22 27.18
C ALA A 267 6.31 4.17 27.97
N ASP A 268 6.56 3.07 28.69
CA ASP A 268 7.71 2.93 29.58
C ASP A 268 8.81 2.03 28.96
N MET A 269 8.44 1.15 28.02
CA MET A 269 9.36 0.20 27.38
C MET A 269 9.93 0.68 26.04
N ARG A 270 9.32 1.66 25.36
CA ARG A 270 9.79 2.11 24.04
C ARG A 270 11.21 2.70 24.04
N ASP A 271 11.64 3.25 25.17
CA ASP A 271 12.94 3.91 25.34
C ASP A 271 14.03 2.90 25.78
N ARG A 272 13.69 1.62 25.93
CA ARG A 272 14.58 0.53 26.31
C ARG A 272 14.97 -0.30 25.08
N PRO A 273 16.19 -0.14 24.53
CA PRO A 273 16.61 -0.86 23.33
C PRO A 273 16.89 -2.35 23.57
N ASP A 274 17.04 -2.76 24.83
CA ASP A 274 17.32 -4.14 25.26
C ASP A 274 16.06 -5.01 25.38
N VAL A 275 14.87 -4.43 25.25
CA VAL A 275 13.59 -5.15 25.35
C VAL A 275 12.80 -5.04 24.04
N ASP A 276 11.97 -6.03 23.72
CA ASP A 276 11.02 -5.94 22.60
C ASP A 276 9.80 -5.08 23.00
N GLY A 277 10.05 -3.81 23.29
CA GLY A 277 9.06 -2.87 23.82
C GLY A 277 8.27 -2.11 22.75
N THR A 278 8.54 -2.33 21.46
CA THR A 278 7.91 -1.58 20.35
C THR A 278 7.09 -2.48 19.45
N SER A 279 6.28 -1.86 18.57
CA SER A 279 5.43 -2.62 17.64
C SER A 279 6.20 -3.30 16.52
N ARG A 280 7.41 -2.81 16.20
CA ARG A 280 8.21 -3.24 15.04
C ARG A 280 7.40 -3.23 13.71
N LEU A 281 6.38 -2.37 13.61
CA LEU A 281 5.52 -2.22 12.41
C LEU A 281 6.11 -1.29 11.34
N SER A 282 7.28 -0.69 11.60
CA SER A 282 7.86 0.32 10.73
C SER A 282 8.16 -0.14 9.29
N PRO A 283 8.69 -1.35 9.02
CA PRO A 283 8.90 -1.81 7.64
C PRO A 283 7.58 -2.18 6.94
N TYR A 284 6.62 -2.76 7.66
CA TYR A 284 5.28 -3.06 7.12
C TYR A 284 4.54 -1.79 6.68
N LEU A 285 4.60 -0.73 7.50
CA LEU A 285 4.05 0.59 7.14
C LEU A 285 4.78 1.23 5.95
N ALA A 286 6.11 1.06 5.87
CA ALA A 286 6.90 1.61 4.77
C ALA A 286 6.55 0.97 3.42
N ASN A 287 6.28 -0.34 3.41
CA ASN A 287 5.89 -1.11 2.23
C ASN A 287 4.37 -1.28 2.08
N GLY A 288 3.59 -0.54 2.90
CA GLY A 288 2.14 -0.45 2.80
C GLY A 288 1.41 -1.78 2.96
N GLU A 289 2.01 -2.73 3.67
CA GLU A 289 1.47 -4.05 4.01
C GLU A 289 0.41 -3.96 5.12
N ILE A 290 0.38 -2.85 5.85
CA ILE A 290 -0.67 -2.49 6.80
C ILE A 290 -0.93 -0.99 6.74
N SER A 291 -2.19 -0.59 6.82
CA SER A 291 -2.55 0.83 6.83
C SER A 291 -2.51 1.41 8.24
N PRO A 292 -2.30 2.74 8.38
CA PRO A 292 -2.42 3.40 9.69
C PRO A 292 -3.82 3.31 10.27
N ARG A 293 -4.86 3.28 9.43
CA ARG A 293 -6.26 3.11 9.87
C ARG A 293 -6.46 1.73 10.48
N GLN A 294 -5.90 0.68 9.87
CA GLN A 294 -5.95 -0.66 10.43
C GLN A 294 -5.30 -0.72 11.82
N ILE A 295 -4.12 -0.11 11.98
CA ILE A 295 -3.44 -0.06 13.29
C ILE A 295 -4.28 0.72 14.31
N TRP A 296 -4.78 1.91 13.95
CA TRP A 296 -5.59 2.75 14.82
C TRP A 296 -6.81 1.99 15.35
N HIS A 297 -7.63 1.46 14.44
CA HIS A 297 -8.87 0.76 14.78
C HIS A 297 -8.60 -0.55 15.53
N ALA A 298 -7.58 -1.32 15.15
CA ALA A 298 -7.22 -2.53 15.88
C ALA A 298 -6.75 -2.21 17.31
N THR A 299 -6.03 -1.11 17.51
CA THR A 299 -5.57 -0.68 18.85
C THR A 299 -6.75 -0.33 19.75
N LEU A 300 -7.69 0.48 19.26
CA LEU A 300 -8.88 0.85 20.02
C LEU A 300 -9.79 -0.35 20.31
N ASN A 301 -9.92 -1.27 19.35
CA ASN A 301 -10.69 -2.50 19.56
C ASN A 301 -10.03 -3.40 20.61
N ALA A 302 -8.72 -3.60 20.55
CA ALA A 302 -7.98 -4.42 21.51
C ALA A 302 -7.99 -3.83 22.93
N SER A 303 -8.04 -2.51 23.06
CA SER A 303 -8.14 -1.85 24.37
C SER A 303 -9.58 -1.73 24.89
N GLY A 304 -10.59 -2.23 24.17
CA GLY A 304 -12.00 -2.02 24.52
C GLY A 304 -12.40 -0.54 24.56
N GLY A 305 -11.72 0.29 23.76
CA GLY A 305 -11.87 1.75 23.77
C GLY A 305 -11.14 2.47 24.91
N GLN A 306 -10.39 1.76 25.76
CA GLN A 306 -9.65 2.37 26.87
C GLN A 306 -8.36 3.05 26.40
N TRP A 307 -8.09 4.23 26.94
CA TRP A 307 -6.91 5.05 26.65
C TRP A 307 -5.87 4.96 27.77
N SER A 308 -5.25 3.79 27.92
CA SER A 308 -4.09 3.65 28.80
C SER A 308 -2.92 4.51 28.31
N LYS A 309 -2.00 4.89 29.21
CA LYS A 309 -0.78 5.66 28.87
C LYS A 309 -0.01 5.05 27.70
N GLY A 310 0.10 3.73 27.65
CA GLY A 310 0.74 2.98 26.57
C GLY A 310 0.00 3.08 25.23
N VAL A 311 -1.32 2.90 25.23
CA VAL A 311 -2.19 3.05 24.05
C VAL A 311 -2.11 4.47 23.49
N GLU A 312 -2.27 5.50 24.33
CA GLU A 312 -2.18 6.89 23.90
C GLU A 312 -0.78 7.18 23.31
N SER A 313 0.29 6.75 23.99
CA SER A 313 1.65 6.93 23.51
C SER A 313 1.88 6.27 22.16
N PHE A 314 1.34 5.07 21.94
CA PHE A 314 1.47 4.34 20.68
C PHE A 314 0.71 5.03 19.53
N LEU A 315 -0.54 5.43 19.78
CA LEU A 315 -1.35 6.13 18.78
C LEU A 315 -0.78 7.51 18.45
N ARG A 316 -0.18 8.18 19.44
CA ARG A 316 0.54 9.44 19.27
C ARG A 316 1.72 9.30 18.30
N GLU A 317 2.56 8.27 18.47
CA GLU A 317 3.66 7.95 17.53
C GLU A 317 3.15 7.61 16.13
N LEU A 318 2.07 6.83 16.05
CA LEU A 318 1.44 6.49 14.77
C LEU A 318 0.98 7.73 14.02
N VAL A 319 0.33 8.68 14.69
CA VAL A 319 -0.14 9.94 14.09
C VAL A 319 1.03 10.87 13.76
N GLY A 320 2.04 10.97 14.62
CA GLY A 320 3.25 11.77 14.38
C GLY A 320 4.00 11.37 13.10
N ARG A 321 3.90 10.11 12.68
CA ARG A 321 4.49 9.63 11.43
C ARG A 321 3.83 10.19 10.16
N PHE A 322 2.57 10.60 10.22
CA PHE A 322 1.77 11.00 9.05
C PHE A 322 1.41 12.48 9.06
N LEU A 323 2.29 13.30 9.65
CA LEU A 323 2.14 14.75 9.60
C LEU A 323 2.29 15.28 8.16
N PRO A 324 1.63 16.40 7.84
CA PRO A 324 1.78 17.08 6.55
C PRO A 324 3.25 17.36 6.21
N ALA A 325 3.56 17.52 4.92
CA ALA A 325 4.91 17.86 4.46
C ALA A 325 5.43 19.18 5.07
N GLU A 326 4.51 20.09 5.37
CA GLU A 326 4.72 21.39 6.00
C GLU A 326 5.25 21.28 7.45
N ALA A 327 4.94 20.16 8.13
CA ALA A 327 5.48 19.81 9.44
C ALA A 327 6.84 19.09 9.34
N ALA A 328 7.30 18.79 8.12
CA ALA A 328 8.58 18.16 7.82
C ALA A 328 9.64 19.18 7.36
N ARG A 329 9.53 20.47 7.73
CA ARG A 329 10.55 21.50 7.43
C ARG A 329 11.95 21.06 7.86
N ASP A 330 12.07 20.40 9.00
CA ASP A 330 13.35 19.83 9.45
C ASP A 330 13.87 18.75 8.49
N ARG A 331 12.99 17.90 7.94
CA ARG A 331 13.36 16.92 6.92
C ARG A 331 13.82 17.60 5.63
N GLU A 332 13.16 18.67 5.19
CA GLU A 332 13.58 19.45 4.03
C GLU A 332 14.93 20.11 4.26
N SER A 333 15.16 20.69 5.45
CA SER A 333 16.48 21.18 5.87
C SER A 333 17.52 20.07 5.85
N TRP A 334 17.21 18.88 6.38
CA TRP A 334 18.15 17.75 6.39
C TRP A 334 18.47 17.27 4.97
N VAL A 335 17.48 17.19 4.10
CA VAL A 335 17.67 16.87 2.68
C VAL A 335 18.51 17.94 1.98
N HIS A 336 18.21 19.22 2.22
CA HIS A 336 18.95 20.36 1.67
C HIS A 336 20.43 20.32 2.10
N PHE A 337 20.70 20.01 3.37
CA PHE A 337 22.06 19.87 3.89
C PHE A 337 22.68 18.48 3.62
N GLY A 338 22.02 17.61 2.85
CA GLY A 338 22.52 16.28 2.50
C GLY A 338 22.68 15.32 3.68
N MET A 339 22.01 15.59 4.81
CA MET A 339 22.12 14.83 6.04
C MET A 339 21.36 13.50 5.92
N LYS A 340 22.08 12.38 6.04
CA LYS A 340 21.56 11.01 5.85
C LYS A 340 21.22 10.32 7.18
N ALA A 341 21.98 10.60 8.23
CA ALA A 341 21.73 10.12 9.58
C ALA A 341 22.16 11.16 10.62
N SER A 342 21.48 11.18 11.75
CA SER A 342 21.80 12.02 12.91
C SER A 342 21.64 11.20 14.18
N LEU A 343 22.67 11.17 15.02
CA LEU A 343 22.64 10.64 16.38
C LEU A 343 22.84 11.79 17.34
N THR A 344 21.83 12.13 18.12
CA THR A 344 21.92 13.18 19.15
C THR A 344 21.89 12.55 20.52
N ILE A 345 22.96 12.78 21.29
CA ILE A 345 23.13 12.30 22.65
C ILE A 345 22.86 13.48 23.59
N PRO A 346 21.78 13.45 24.40
CA PRO A 346 21.54 14.50 25.39
C PRO A 346 22.60 14.42 26.49
N LEU A 347 23.10 15.58 26.92
CA LEU A 347 24.04 15.72 28.02
C LEU A 347 23.26 16.14 29.26
N ALA A 348 23.33 15.33 30.32
CA ALA A 348 22.69 15.58 31.60
C ALA A 348 23.73 15.41 32.72
N VAL A 349 23.71 16.31 33.70
CA VAL A 349 24.58 16.26 34.88
C VAL A 349 23.81 15.66 36.05
N GLY A 350 24.37 14.64 36.70
CA GLY A 350 23.81 14.05 37.94
C GLY A 350 22.39 13.48 37.82
N GLY A 351 21.94 13.09 36.62
CA GLY A 351 20.57 12.63 36.38
C GLY A 351 19.51 13.74 36.36
N GLY A 352 19.93 15.01 36.35
CA GLY A 352 19.07 16.17 36.19
C GLY A 352 18.58 16.39 34.75
N PRO A 353 17.85 17.48 34.49
CA PRO A 353 17.38 17.81 33.13
C PRO A 353 18.55 18.01 32.16
N PRO A 354 18.36 17.73 30.85
CA PRO A 354 19.42 17.92 29.86
C PRO A 354 19.93 19.37 29.82
N VAL A 355 21.25 19.55 29.93
CA VAL A 355 21.94 20.85 29.87
C VAL A 355 22.47 21.15 28.47
N GLY A 356 22.54 20.15 27.60
CA GLY A 356 22.99 20.27 26.22
C GLY A 356 22.80 18.98 25.43
N ALA A 357 23.35 18.94 24.21
CA ALA A 357 23.37 17.74 23.40
C ALA A 357 24.59 17.69 22.49
N LEU A 358 25.08 16.48 22.21
CA LEU A 358 26.11 16.20 21.22
C LEU A 358 25.47 15.49 20.03
N SER A 359 25.51 16.12 18.85
CA SER A 359 24.94 15.55 17.62
C SER A 359 26.01 15.11 16.64
N PHE A 360 25.96 13.84 16.25
CA PHE A 360 26.74 13.26 15.16
C PHE A 360 25.88 13.19 13.92
N ASN A 361 26.22 14.00 12.92
CA ASN A 361 25.49 14.05 11.66
C ASN A 361 26.36 13.45 10.56
N THR A 362 25.82 12.52 9.76
CA THR A 362 26.52 11.96 8.61
C THR A 362 25.79 12.35 7.32
N ARG A 363 26.57 12.71 6.30
CA ARG A 363 26.08 12.92 4.93
C ARG A 363 26.28 11.71 4.02
N GLU A 364 27.00 10.72 4.54
CA GLU A 364 27.34 9.47 3.87
C GLU A 364 27.20 8.30 4.87
N GLU A 365 26.99 7.10 4.34
CA GLU A 365 26.96 5.88 5.14
C GLU A 365 28.38 5.59 5.65
N ARG A 366 28.58 5.66 6.98
CA ARG A 366 29.88 5.47 7.62
C ARG A 366 29.79 4.25 8.52
N ARG A 367 30.65 3.25 8.29
CA ARG A 367 30.86 2.17 9.25
C ARG A 367 31.75 2.68 10.37
N TRP A 368 31.24 2.67 11.59
CA TRP A 368 31.99 3.00 12.78
C TRP A 368 32.56 1.71 13.35
N PRO A 369 33.90 1.59 13.53
CA PRO A 369 34.47 0.46 14.25
C PRO A 369 33.91 0.40 15.67
N ASP A 370 33.62 -0.81 16.19
CA ASP A 370 33.04 -0.98 17.54
C ASP A 370 33.90 -0.31 18.63
N ALA A 371 35.22 -0.36 18.47
CA ALA A 371 36.16 0.33 19.35
C ALA A 371 35.99 1.87 19.35
N LEU A 372 35.62 2.46 18.22
CA LEU A 372 35.39 3.90 18.10
C LEU A 372 34.03 4.28 18.70
N VAL A 373 33.00 3.45 18.50
CA VAL A 373 31.68 3.64 19.14
C VAL A 373 31.81 3.59 20.66
N ALA A 374 32.52 2.59 21.19
CA ALA A 374 32.79 2.46 22.62
C ALA A 374 33.57 3.67 23.18
N ARG A 375 34.56 4.17 22.43
CA ARG A 375 35.32 5.39 22.82
C ARG A 375 34.45 6.64 22.80
N LEU A 376 33.57 6.81 21.82
CA LEU A 376 32.66 7.96 21.75
C LEU A 376 31.64 7.95 22.90
N GLN A 377 31.16 6.77 23.30
CA GLN A 377 30.32 6.61 24.50
C GLN A 377 31.09 7.02 25.76
N LEU A 378 32.36 6.60 25.88
CA LEU A 378 33.22 6.96 27.01
C LEU A 378 33.49 8.48 27.06
N VAL A 379 33.74 9.11 25.90
CA VAL A 379 33.91 10.57 25.80
C VAL A 379 32.62 11.30 26.19
N ALA A 380 31.46 10.84 25.73
CA ALA A 380 30.18 11.42 26.13
C ALA A 380 29.94 11.31 27.65
N GLN A 381 30.31 10.18 28.27
CA GLN A 381 30.26 9.99 29.72
C GLN A 381 31.26 10.87 30.48
N VAL A 382 32.48 11.03 29.97
CA VAL A 382 33.51 11.90 30.58
C VAL A 382 33.09 13.37 30.52
N PHE A 383 32.56 13.83 29.39
CA PHE A 383 32.03 15.20 29.26
C PHE A 383 30.79 15.44 30.15
N ALA A 384 29.93 14.44 30.34
CA ALA A 384 28.79 14.53 31.24
C ALA A 384 29.16 14.56 32.74
N ASN A 385 30.35 14.04 33.10
CA ASN A 385 30.86 14.01 34.47
C ASN A 385 31.82 15.17 34.80
N ALA A 386 32.31 15.90 33.80
CA ALA A 386 33.23 17.03 33.95
C ALA A 386 32.54 18.41 33.91
N LEU A 387 31.23 18.43 33.60
CA LEU A 387 30.29 19.53 33.85
C LEU A 387 29.54 19.25 35.15
#